data_AF-A0A238L7D1-F1
#
_entry.id   AF-A0A238L7D1-F1
#
_cell.length_a   1.000
_cell.length_b   1.000
_cell.length_c   1.000
_cell.angle_alpha   90.00
_cell.angle_beta   90.00
_cell.angle_gamma   90.00
#
_symmetry.space_group_name_H-M   'P 1'
#
loop_
_entity.id
_entity.type
_entity.pdbx_description
1 polymer ?
#
loop_
_entity_poly.entity_id
_entity_poly.type
_entity_poly.pdbx_seq_one_letter_code
_entity_poly.pdbx_strand_id
1 'polypeptide(L)'
;MTSTSENGPTPMRGRTSGASRQIAWTLLIVAVLWVVSSQAYYALVEALGLERGYDGAPMLFTVYYLGWAALAAWLFRPLFAEVLTRDRVACEGLALLPVLAGFAMIVVYVLPLLPKVSEVRAPANPPEFMFASAWYYLPKSADILFQQVLAAALIFTGVRAGLGIAVLSVGMAAAFGLFHLGLALDGFTSLYVARFTLAATFFGALLPYLYLHLRSGFRWAHSLHWGFYAADAILTHFLLAAPPWA
;
A
#
# COMPACT_ATOMS: atom_id res chain seq x y z
N MET A 1 39.08 1.70 50.39
CA MET A 1 37.76 1.06 50.59
C MET A 1 36.72 1.93 49.92
N THR A 2 36.37 1.61 48.68
CA THR A 2 35.36 2.33 47.88
C THR A 2 34.22 1.36 47.61
N SER A 3 33.10 1.60 48.28
CA SER A 3 31.86 0.83 48.18
C SER A 3 31.22 1.04 46.82
N THR A 4 31.22 0.00 45.98
CA THR A 4 30.45 -0.08 44.75
C THR A 4 29.02 -0.48 45.10
N SER A 5 28.11 0.50 45.17
CA SER A 5 26.68 0.22 45.33
C SER A 5 26.13 -0.38 44.03
N GLU A 6 25.88 -1.68 44.04
CA GLU A 6 25.07 -2.38 43.04
C GLU A 6 23.63 -1.84 43.09
N ASN A 7 23.34 -0.83 42.27
CA ASN A 7 21.97 -0.46 41.95
C ASN A 7 21.44 -1.49 40.94
N GLY A 8 20.87 -2.57 41.46
CA GLY A 8 20.19 -3.58 40.66
C GLY A 8 19.05 -2.96 39.82
N PRO A 9 18.87 -3.38 38.56
CA PRO A 9 17.86 -2.82 37.68
C PRO A 9 16.46 -3.08 38.23
N THR A 10 15.74 -1.99 38.51
CA THR A 10 14.35 -2.03 38.98
C THR A 10 13.48 -2.65 37.88
N PRO A 11 12.77 -3.76 38.12
CA PRO A 11 11.98 -4.43 37.09
C PRO A 11 10.80 -3.54 36.67
N MET A 12 10.80 -3.12 35.39
CA MET A 12 9.71 -2.36 34.76
C MET A 12 8.47 -3.24 34.53
N ARG A 13 7.72 -3.54 35.60
CA ARG A 13 6.55 -4.45 35.56
C ARG A 13 5.19 -3.80 35.21
N GLY A 14 5.15 -2.54 34.76
CA GLY A 14 3.89 -1.79 34.59
C GLY A 14 3.48 -1.35 33.19
N ARG A 15 4.27 -1.59 32.13
CA ARG A 15 4.06 -0.96 30.80
C ARG A 15 3.28 -1.79 29.76
N THR A 16 2.97 -3.06 30.04
CA THR A 16 2.46 -3.99 29.00
C THR A 16 0.97 -3.81 28.66
N SER A 17 0.13 -3.41 29.62
CA SER A 17 -1.33 -3.32 29.40
C SER A 17 -1.71 -2.17 28.44
N GLY A 18 -0.97 -1.06 28.45
CA GLY A 18 -1.19 0.06 27.54
C GLY A 18 -0.82 -0.25 26.09
N ALA A 19 0.26 -1.01 25.89
CA ALA A 19 0.79 -1.33 24.56
C ALA A 19 -0.19 -2.18 23.73
N SER A 20 -0.72 -3.26 24.31
CA SER A 20 -1.69 -4.13 23.61
C SER A 20 -2.96 -3.38 23.24
N ARG A 21 -3.46 -2.51 24.13
CA ARG A 21 -4.63 -1.67 23.86
C ARG A 21 -4.37 -0.70 22.70
N GLN A 22 -3.18 -0.10 22.65
CA GLN A 22 -2.80 0.81 21.57
C GLN A 22 -2.69 0.12 20.21
N ILE A 23 -2.10 -1.08 20.16
CA ILE A 23 -2.03 -1.90 18.94
C ILE A 23 -3.44 -2.25 18.47
N ALA A 24 -4.28 -2.79 19.35
CA ALA A 24 -5.65 -3.18 19.02
C ALA A 24 -6.47 -1.98 18.48
N TRP A 25 -6.31 -0.81 19.11
CA TRP A 25 -6.97 0.41 18.66
C TRP A 25 -6.48 0.88 17.28
N THR A 26 -5.17 0.81 17.03
CA THR A 26 -4.60 1.18 15.73
C THR A 26 -5.09 0.22 14.64
N LEU A 27 -5.09 -1.09 14.91
CA LEU A 27 -5.64 -2.09 14.00
C LEU A 27 -7.11 -1.81 13.66
N LEU A 28 -7.92 -1.48 14.66
CA LEU A 28 -9.33 -1.15 14.46
C LEU A 28 -9.49 0.10 13.58
N ILE A 29 -8.77 1.18 13.86
CA ILE A 29 -8.83 2.39 13.04
C ILE A 29 -8.40 2.09 11.60
N VAL A 30 -7.28 1.39 11.41
CA VAL A 30 -6.79 1.03 10.06
C VAL A 30 -7.83 0.17 9.31
N ALA A 31 -8.42 -0.83 9.99
CA ALA A 31 -9.46 -1.65 9.40
C ALA A 31 -10.70 -0.83 9.01
N VAL A 32 -11.14 0.10 9.86
CA VAL A 32 -12.28 0.99 9.56
C VAL A 32 -11.96 1.91 8.39
N LEU A 33 -10.81 2.59 8.39
CA LEU A 33 -10.41 3.48 7.29
C LEU A 33 -10.35 2.70 5.97
N TRP A 34 -9.80 1.49 6.00
CA TRP A 34 -9.73 0.63 4.82
C TRP A 34 -11.12 0.22 4.32
N VAL A 35 -11.95 -0.37 5.19
CA VAL A 35 -13.27 -0.87 4.82
C VAL A 35 -14.15 0.28 4.33
N VAL A 36 -14.20 1.39 5.06
CA VAL A 36 -15.06 2.52 4.69
C VAL A 36 -14.59 3.15 3.38
N SER A 37 -13.29 3.34 3.16
CA SER A 37 -12.78 3.86 1.88
C SER A 37 -13.05 2.91 0.72
N SER A 38 -12.87 1.61 0.89
CA SER A 38 -13.16 0.64 -0.16
C SER A 38 -14.65 0.56 -0.49
N GLN A 39 -15.53 0.50 0.52
CA GLN A 39 -16.98 0.43 0.29
C GLN A 39 -17.53 1.73 -0.29
N ALA A 40 -17.06 2.88 0.18
CA ALA A 40 -17.47 4.17 -0.37
C ALA A 40 -16.95 4.38 -1.80
N TYR A 41 -15.78 3.83 -2.17
CA TYR A 41 -15.33 3.80 -3.55
C TYR A 41 -16.34 3.08 -4.46
N TYR A 42 -16.74 1.85 -4.12
CA TYR A 42 -17.70 1.09 -4.94
C TYR A 42 -19.08 1.75 -4.98
N ALA A 43 -19.55 2.29 -3.85
CA ALA A 43 -20.81 3.05 -3.82
C ALA A 43 -20.77 4.30 -4.71
N LEU A 44 -19.63 5.00 -4.80
CA LEU A 44 -19.47 6.14 -5.70
C LEU A 44 -19.43 5.72 -7.17
N VAL A 45 -18.74 4.61 -7.49
CA VAL A 45 -18.71 4.04 -8.85
C VAL A 45 -20.14 3.71 -9.31
N GLU A 46 -20.91 3.02 -8.47
CA GLU A 46 -22.30 2.66 -8.74
C GLU A 46 -23.20 3.90 -8.88
N ALA A 47 -23.14 4.84 -7.92
CA ALA A 47 -23.97 6.03 -7.93
C ALA A 47 -23.73 6.96 -9.14
N LEU A 48 -22.52 6.93 -9.70
CA LEU A 48 -22.15 7.69 -10.90
C LEU A 48 -22.35 6.90 -12.20
N GLY A 49 -22.76 5.63 -12.13
CA GLY A 49 -22.94 4.76 -13.29
C GLY A 49 -21.64 4.51 -14.07
N LEU A 50 -20.50 4.45 -13.38
CA LEU A 50 -19.19 4.23 -14.02
C LEU A 50 -18.97 2.74 -14.28
N GLU A 51 -18.61 2.38 -15.51
CA GLU A 51 -18.22 0.99 -15.85
C GLU A 51 -16.85 0.61 -15.25
N ARG A 52 -15.96 1.59 -15.12
CA ARG A 52 -14.61 1.47 -14.55
C ARG A 52 -14.36 2.68 -13.67
N GLY A 53 -14.02 2.47 -12.40
CA GLY A 53 -13.92 3.59 -11.47
C GLY A 53 -12.72 4.47 -11.76
N TYR A 54 -11.51 3.93 -11.60
CA TYR A 54 -10.26 4.69 -11.73
C TYR A 54 -10.06 5.25 -13.14
N ASP A 55 -10.41 4.49 -14.17
CA ASP A 55 -10.32 4.99 -15.56
C ASP A 55 -11.48 5.93 -15.94
N GLY A 56 -12.68 5.71 -15.40
CA GLY A 56 -13.87 6.50 -15.75
C GLY A 56 -13.88 7.89 -15.12
N ALA A 57 -13.31 8.04 -13.91
CA ALA A 57 -13.23 9.33 -13.22
C ALA A 57 -11.88 9.52 -12.48
N PRO A 58 -10.75 9.56 -13.20
CA PRO A 58 -9.41 9.50 -12.61
C PRO A 58 -9.14 10.64 -11.64
N MET A 59 -9.57 11.86 -11.98
CA MET A 59 -9.36 13.04 -11.12
C MET A 59 -10.17 12.95 -9.83
N LEU A 60 -11.44 12.48 -9.91
CA LEU A 60 -12.30 12.30 -8.75
C LEU A 60 -11.66 11.31 -7.77
N PHE A 61 -11.27 10.13 -8.26
CA PHE A 61 -10.70 9.10 -7.39
C PHE A 61 -9.28 9.46 -6.90
N THR A 62 -8.55 10.30 -7.64
CA THR A 62 -7.28 10.86 -7.14
C THR A 62 -7.52 11.74 -5.92
N VAL A 63 -8.44 12.70 -6.02
CA VAL A 63 -8.80 13.58 -4.89
C VAL A 63 -9.38 12.75 -3.74
N TYR A 64 -10.20 11.76 -4.04
CA TYR A 64 -10.78 10.83 -3.07
C TYR A 64 -9.70 10.14 -2.22
N TYR A 65 -8.73 9.48 -2.84
CA TYR A 65 -7.68 8.76 -2.10
C TYR A 65 -6.66 9.69 -1.46
N LEU A 66 -6.37 10.86 -2.05
CA LEU A 66 -5.59 11.90 -1.37
C LEU A 66 -6.29 12.39 -0.09
N GLY A 67 -7.62 12.53 -0.13
CA GLY A 67 -8.43 12.85 1.05
C GLY A 67 -8.31 11.79 2.14
N TRP A 68 -8.42 10.51 1.79
CA TRP A 68 -8.23 9.40 2.74
C TRP A 68 -6.80 9.31 3.29
N ALA A 69 -5.78 9.52 2.45
CA ALA A 69 -4.39 9.59 2.88
C ALA A 69 -4.17 10.74 3.88
N ALA A 70 -4.71 11.93 3.59
CA ALA A 70 -4.63 13.08 4.48
C ALA A 70 -5.37 12.85 5.80
N LEU A 71 -6.56 12.25 5.77
CA LEU A 71 -7.32 11.89 6.96
C LEU A 71 -6.55 10.88 7.83
N ALA A 72 -6.01 9.82 7.24
CA ALA A 72 -5.20 8.84 7.93
C ALA A 72 -3.95 9.48 8.56
N ALA A 73 -3.24 10.32 7.80
CA ALA A 73 -2.08 11.05 8.28
C ALA A 73 -2.43 11.98 9.45
N TRP A 74 -3.59 12.63 9.41
CA TRP A 74 -4.09 13.49 10.47
C TRP A 74 -4.48 12.71 11.73
N LEU A 75 -5.19 11.58 11.60
CA LEU A 75 -5.57 10.71 12.73
C LEU A 75 -4.33 10.16 13.46
N PHE A 76 -3.31 9.76 12.71
CA PHE A 76 -2.05 9.25 13.24
C PHE A 76 -0.97 10.34 13.39
N ARG A 77 -1.34 11.63 13.35
CA ARG A 77 -0.36 12.73 13.47
C ARG A 77 0.55 12.66 14.71
N PRO A 78 0.12 12.22 15.91
CA PRO A 78 1.02 12.14 17.08
C PRO A 78 2.05 11.02 16.92
N LEU A 79 1.73 10.02 16.08
CA LEU A 79 2.67 8.96 15.72
C LEU A 79 3.71 9.49 14.74
N PHE A 80 3.26 10.22 13.73
CA PHE A 80 4.13 10.72 12.67
C PHE A 80 4.96 11.94 13.04
N ALA A 81 4.50 12.80 13.97
CA ALA A 81 5.21 14.02 14.37
C ALA A 81 6.61 13.76 14.95
N GLU A 82 6.86 12.56 15.50
CA GLU A 82 8.19 12.17 16.01
C GLU A 82 9.18 11.79 14.89
N VAL A 83 8.67 11.44 13.71
CA VAL A 83 9.47 10.88 12.60
C VAL A 83 9.52 11.82 11.40
N LEU A 84 8.44 12.56 11.16
CA LEU A 84 8.22 13.43 10.03
C LEU A 84 8.29 14.90 10.46
N THR A 85 9.43 15.53 10.19
CA THR A 85 9.51 17.00 10.20
C THR A 85 9.00 17.56 8.88
N ARG A 86 8.51 18.81 8.89
CA ARG A 86 8.03 19.48 7.67
C ARG A 86 9.08 19.48 6.55
N ASP A 87 10.34 19.76 6.91
CA ASP A 87 11.44 19.79 5.95
C ASP A 87 11.74 18.41 5.37
N ARG A 88 11.63 17.36 6.19
CA ARG A 88 11.80 15.98 5.72
C ARG A 88 10.68 15.58 4.77
N VAL A 89 9.43 15.92 5.08
CA VAL A 89 8.29 15.66 4.21
C VAL A 89 8.45 16.39 2.88
N ALA A 90 8.85 17.67 2.90
CA ALA A 90 9.09 18.44 1.69
C ALA A 90 10.22 17.83 0.84
N CYS A 91 11.34 17.44 1.47
CA CYS A 91 12.47 16.83 0.79
C CYS A 91 12.12 15.47 0.18
N GLU A 92 11.47 14.57 0.94
CA GLU A 92 11.03 13.28 0.43
C GLU A 92 9.97 13.42 -0.68
N GLY A 93 9.05 14.39 -0.55
CA GLY A 93 8.06 14.71 -1.58
C GLY A 93 8.70 15.18 -2.88
N LEU A 94 9.63 16.14 -2.81
CA LEU A 94 10.39 16.60 -3.99
C LEU A 94 11.19 15.45 -4.61
N ALA A 95 11.79 14.61 -3.78
CA ALA A 95 12.61 13.48 -4.26
C ALA A 95 11.76 12.29 -4.77
N LEU A 96 10.44 12.30 -4.56
CA LEU A 96 9.49 11.35 -5.14
C LEU A 96 9.04 11.79 -6.54
N LEU A 97 9.08 13.10 -6.87
CA LEU A 97 8.71 13.61 -8.20
C LEU A 97 9.43 12.93 -9.37
N PRO A 98 10.77 12.75 -9.37
CA PRO A 98 11.43 12.05 -10.48
C PRO A 98 11.04 10.57 -10.57
N VAL A 99 10.71 9.93 -9.44
CA VAL A 99 10.21 8.55 -9.43
C VAL A 99 8.83 8.48 -10.09
N LEU A 100 7.92 9.37 -9.69
CA LEU A 100 6.58 9.48 -10.29
C LEU A 100 6.65 9.84 -11.77
N ALA A 101 7.62 10.68 -12.17
CA ALA A 101 7.86 10.98 -13.57
C ALA A 101 8.32 9.73 -14.35
N GLY A 102 9.24 8.93 -13.80
CA GLY A 102 9.66 7.67 -14.42
C GLY A 102 8.50 6.68 -14.57
N PHE A 103 7.64 6.60 -13.56
CA PHE A 103 6.41 5.83 -13.59
C PHE A 103 5.41 6.33 -14.63
N ALA A 104 5.21 7.64 -14.71
CA ALA A 104 4.41 8.27 -15.76
C ALA A 104 4.96 7.93 -17.16
N MET A 105 6.27 7.96 -17.34
CA MET A 105 6.90 7.59 -18.62
C MET A 105 6.61 6.13 -19.00
N ILE A 106 6.64 5.21 -18.04
CA ILE A 106 6.29 3.81 -18.29
C ILE A 106 4.84 3.68 -18.77
N VAL A 107 3.88 4.29 -18.08
CA VAL A 107 2.45 4.10 -18.43
C VAL A 107 2.04 4.86 -19.69
N VAL A 108 2.67 6.00 -19.98
CA VAL A 108 2.35 6.81 -21.16
C VAL A 108 3.05 6.30 -22.42
N TYR A 109 4.30 5.84 -22.31
CA TYR A 109 5.11 5.51 -23.50
C TYR A 109 5.45 4.02 -23.62
N VAL A 110 5.62 3.30 -22.53
CA VAL A 110 6.03 1.88 -22.60
C VAL A 110 4.81 0.97 -22.72
N LEU A 111 3.82 1.10 -21.84
CA LEU A 111 2.64 0.22 -21.85
C LEU A 111 1.89 0.23 -23.19
N PRO A 112 1.68 1.39 -23.88
CA PRO A 112 1.00 1.38 -25.18
C PRO A 112 1.76 0.69 -26.31
N LEU A 113 3.07 0.45 -26.15
CA LEU A 113 3.89 -0.28 -27.13
C LEU A 113 3.86 -1.79 -26.91
N LEU A 114 3.30 -2.27 -25.79
CA LEU A 114 3.16 -3.70 -25.52
C LEU A 114 1.98 -4.28 -26.33
N PRO A 115 1.97 -5.62 -26.54
CA PRO A 115 0.82 -6.28 -27.17
C PRO A 115 -0.48 -5.96 -26.44
N LYS A 116 -1.56 -5.68 -27.17
CA LYS A 116 -2.88 -5.45 -26.55
C LYS A 116 -3.30 -6.68 -25.74
N VAL A 117 -3.97 -6.48 -24.62
CA VAL A 117 -4.55 -7.57 -23.85
C VAL A 117 -5.79 -8.11 -24.58
N SER A 118 -5.87 -9.43 -24.74
CA SER A 118 -6.95 -10.13 -25.41
C SER A 118 -8.17 -10.24 -24.51
N GLU A 119 -9.29 -9.63 -24.91
CA GLU A 119 -10.58 -9.80 -24.21
C GLU A 119 -11.01 -11.27 -24.17
N VAL A 120 -10.76 -12.03 -25.24
CA VAL A 120 -11.08 -13.47 -25.33
C VAL A 120 -10.29 -14.33 -24.33
N ARG A 121 -9.10 -13.91 -23.91
CA ARG A 121 -8.26 -14.65 -22.94
C ARG A 121 -8.39 -14.10 -21.53
N ALA A 122 -8.97 -12.91 -21.38
CA ALA A 122 -9.24 -12.34 -20.08
C ALA A 122 -10.31 -13.18 -19.35
N PRO A 123 -10.29 -13.23 -18.01
CA PRO A 123 -11.37 -13.85 -17.25
C PRO A 123 -12.68 -13.08 -17.45
N ALA A 124 -13.82 -13.72 -17.20
CA ALA A 124 -15.14 -13.13 -17.40
C ALA A 124 -15.35 -11.81 -16.64
N ASN A 125 -14.74 -11.68 -15.45
CA ASN A 125 -14.70 -10.45 -14.66
C ASN A 125 -13.24 -9.99 -14.54
N PRO A 126 -12.69 -9.33 -15.57
CA PRO A 126 -11.30 -8.90 -15.54
C PRO A 126 -11.12 -7.80 -14.49
N PRO A 127 -10.03 -7.83 -13.71
CA PRO A 127 -9.72 -6.73 -12.81
C PRO A 127 -9.46 -5.47 -13.64
N GLU A 128 -9.91 -4.31 -13.14
CA GLU A 128 -9.88 -3.04 -13.89
C GLU A 128 -8.47 -2.72 -14.44
N PHE A 129 -7.42 -3.01 -13.68
CA PHE A 129 -6.04 -2.73 -14.09
C PHE A 129 -5.58 -3.52 -15.33
N MET A 130 -6.24 -4.64 -15.67
CA MET A 130 -5.91 -5.48 -16.84
C MET A 130 -6.08 -4.72 -18.15
N PHE A 131 -7.00 -3.76 -18.19
CA PHE A 131 -7.29 -2.90 -19.33
C PHE A 131 -7.07 -1.41 -19.01
N ALA A 132 -6.22 -1.14 -18.01
CA ALA A 132 -5.97 0.21 -17.52
C ALA A 132 -5.40 1.11 -18.61
N SER A 133 -5.94 2.31 -18.72
CA SER A 133 -5.28 3.40 -19.43
C SER A 133 -4.17 4.01 -18.58
N ALA A 134 -3.39 4.95 -19.15
CA ALA A 134 -2.43 5.72 -18.34
C ALA A 134 -3.12 6.51 -17.20
N TRP A 135 -4.39 6.90 -17.38
CA TRP A 135 -5.14 7.66 -16.39
C TRP A 135 -5.48 6.86 -15.14
N TYR A 136 -5.68 5.54 -15.25
CA TYR A 136 -5.85 4.63 -14.12
C TYR A 136 -4.77 4.80 -13.04
N TYR A 137 -3.53 5.04 -13.46
CA TYR A 137 -2.39 5.07 -12.56
C TYR A 137 -2.32 6.33 -11.70
N LEU A 138 -3.06 7.39 -12.04
CA LEU A 138 -3.13 8.60 -11.24
C LEU A 138 -3.87 8.36 -9.90
N PRO A 139 -5.15 7.94 -9.88
CA PRO A 139 -5.83 7.58 -8.62
C PRO A 139 -5.13 6.39 -7.96
N LYS A 140 -4.53 5.48 -8.73
CA LYS A 140 -3.78 4.36 -8.15
C LYS A 140 -2.58 4.81 -7.33
N SER A 141 -1.87 5.85 -7.78
CA SER A 141 -0.73 6.40 -7.04
C SER A 141 -1.18 7.04 -5.72
N ALA A 142 -2.34 7.70 -5.71
CA ALA A 142 -2.96 8.24 -4.50
C ALA A 142 -3.46 7.13 -3.55
N ASP A 143 -4.07 6.07 -4.09
CA ASP A 143 -4.45 4.87 -3.35
C ASP A 143 -3.23 4.24 -2.68
N ILE A 144 -2.14 3.99 -3.42
CA ILE A 144 -0.89 3.46 -2.86
C ILE A 144 -0.37 4.37 -1.72
N LEU A 145 -0.39 5.69 -1.89
CA LEU A 145 -0.02 6.64 -0.82
C LEU A 145 -0.89 6.42 0.44
N PHE A 146 -2.21 6.33 0.30
CA PHE A 146 -3.11 6.01 1.41
C PHE A 146 -2.72 4.69 2.10
N GLN A 147 -2.51 3.62 1.33
CA GLN A 147 -2.11 2.32 1.88
C GLN A 147 -0.75 2.38 2.62
N GLN A 148 0.21 3.15 2.10
CA GLN A 148 1.51 3.34 2.75
C GLN A 148 1.39 4.10 4.08
N VAL A 149 0.49 5.08 4.18
CA VAL A 149 0.23 5.80 5.45
C VAL A 149 -0.35 4.84 6.49
N LEU A 150 -1.29 3.99 6.11
CA LEU A 150 -1.86 2.98 7.02
C LEU A 150 -0.79 1.97 7.47
N ALA A 151 0.04 1.48 6.55
CA ALA A 151 1.12 0.56 6.86
C ALA A 151 2.16 1.18 7.82
N ALA A 152 2.57 2.43 7.56
CA ALA A 152 3.48 3.17 8.43
C ALA A 152 2.88 3.34 9.84
N ALA A 153 1.57 3.60 9.96
CA ALA A 153 0.90 3.69 11.25
C ALA A 153 0.96 2.38 12.03
N LEU A 154 0.70 1.25 11.39
CA LEU A 154 0.81 -0.07 12.03
C LEU A 154 2.24 -0.36 12.51
N ILE A 155 3.23 -0.11 11.65
CA ILE A 155 4.64 -0.38 11.93
C ILE A 155 5.14 0.49 13.08
N PHE A 156 4.92 1.81 13.03
CA PHE A 156 5.41 2.71 14.08
C PHE A 156 4.66 2.51 15.41
N THR A 157 3.37 2.20 15.40
CA THR A 157 2.66 1.82 16.63
C THR A 157 3.26 0.54 17.22
N GLY A 158 3.52 -0.47 16.39
CA GLY A 158 4.12 -1.71 16.84
C GLY A 158 5.52 -1.53 17.44
N VAL A 159 6.35 -0.67 16.83
CA VAL A 159 7.66 -0.29 17.41
C VAL A 159 7.50 0.42 18.74
N ARG A 160 6.57 1.38 18.87
CA ARG A 160 6.30 2.05 20.16
C ARG A 160 5.81 1.09 21.24
N ALA A 161 5.12 0.03 20.84
CA ALA A 161 4.70 -1.07 21.71
C ALA A 161 5.83 -2.06 22.03
N GLY A 162 7.05 -1.87 21.51
CA GLY A 162 8.21 -2.71 21.77
C GLY A 162 8.27 -3.98 20.92
N LEU A 163 7.49 -4.07 19.84
CA LEU A 163 7.57 -5.20 18.92
C LEU A 163 8.85 -5.15 18.09
N GLY A 164 9.54 -6.29 18.00
CA GLY A 164 10.72 -6.43 17.14
C GLY A 164 10.37 -6.52 15.67
N ILE A 165 11.35 -6.25 14.80
CA ILE A 165 11.19 -6.25 13.33
C ILE A 165 10.64 -7.59 12.80
N ALA A 166 11.02 -8.73 13.37
CA ALA A 166 10.54 -10.04 12.95
C ALA A 166 9.01 -10.18 13.15
N VAL A 167 8.51 -9.77 14.32
CA VAL A 167 7.07 -9.80 14.63
C VAL A 167 6.30 -8.88 13.70
N LEU A 168 6.82 -7.66 13.49
CA LEU A 168 6.22 -6.71 12.54
C LEU A 168 6.20 -7.27 11.12
N SER A 169 7.28 -7.91 10.68
CA SER A 169 7.39 -8.46 9.32
C SER A 169 6.40 -9.61 9.11
N VAL A 170 6.30 -10.54 10.06
CA VAL A 170 5.31 -11.63 10.00
C VAL A 170 3.88 -11.08 10.05
N GLY A 171 3.60 -10.13 10.95
CA GLY A 171 2.27 -9.51 11.07
C GLY A 171 1.85 -8.77 9.80
N MET A 172 2.75 -7.97 9.22
CA MET A 172 2.50 -7.24 7.97
C MET A 172 2.39 -8.16 6.77
N ALA A 173 3.23 -9.20 6.68
CA ALA A 173 3.13 -10.24 5.65
C ALA A 173 1.77 -10.94 5.70
N ALA A 174 1.32 -11.34 6.89
CA ALA A 174 0.03 -11.96 7.08
C ALA A 174 -1.12 -11.01 6.72
N ALA A 175 -1.09 -9.76 7.21
CA ALA A 175 -2.13 -8.78 6.91
C ALA A 175 -2.27 -8.52 5.40
N PHE A 176 -1.16 -8.26 4.71
CA PHE A 176 -1.16 -7.98 3.27
C PHE A 176 -1.50 -9.23 2.45
N GLY A 177 -0.92 -10.37 2.80
CA GLY A 177 -1.16 -11.64 2.12
C GLY A 177 -2.60 -12.11 2.24
N LEU A 178 -3.14 -12.15 3.46
CA LEU A 178 -4.54 -12.57 3.70
C LEU A 178 -5.54 -11.62 3.06
N PHE A 179 -5.25 -10.31 3.06
CA PHE A 179 -6.09 -9.36 2.35
C PHE A 179 -6.17 -9.67 0.84
N HIS A 180 -5.02 -9.86 0.19
CA HIS A 180 -4.99 -10.18 -1.24
C HIS A 180 -5.49 -11.60 -1.54
N LEU A 181 -5.39 -12.54 -0.60
CA LEU A 181 -6.03 -13.84 -0.74
C LEU A 181 -7.55 -13.73 -0.82
N GLY A 182 -8.13 -12.68 -0.22
CA GLY A 182 -9.55 -12.35 -0.36
C GLY A 182 -10.01 -12.16 -1.81
N LEU A 183 -9.11 -11.82 -2.74
CA LEU A 183 -9.40 -11.75 -4.18
C LEU A 183 -9.92 -13.08 -4.76
N ALA A 184 -9.66 -14.22 -4.09
CA ALA A 184 -10.26 -15.49 -4.46
C ALA A 184 -11.79 -15.49 -4.37
N LEU A 185 -12.37 -14.60 -3.55
CA LEU A 185 -13.81 -14.47 -3.36
C LEU A 185 -14.47 -13.59 -4.43
N ASP A 186 -13.69 -12.84 -5.20
CA ASP A 186 -14.17 -11.90 -6.24
C ASP A 186 -14.24 -12.55 -7.63
N GLY A 187 -13.98 -13.87 -7.72
CA GLY A 187 -14.06 -14.62 -8.98
C GLY A 187 -12.85 -14.44 -9.91
N PHE A 188 -11.74 -13.89 -9.42
CA PHE A 188 -10.50 -13.81 -10.19
C PHE A 188 -9.85 -15.18 -10.41
N THR A 189 -8.98 -15.29 -11.42
CA THR A 189 -8.27 -16.55 -11.72
C THR A 189 -7.29 -16.93 -10.61
N SER A 190 -7.08 -18.23 -10.39
CA SER A 190 -6.16 -18.73 -9.36
C SER A 190 -4.73 -18.23 -9.55
N LEU A 191 -4.25 -18.13 -10.80
CA LEU A 191 -2.93 -17.60 -11.12
C LEU A 191 -2.82 -16.12 -10.74
N TYR A 192 -3.85 -15.32 -11.03
CA TYR A 192 -3.89 -13.91 -10.66
C TYR A 192 -3.85 -13.73 -9.15
N VAL A 193 -4.72 -14.44 -8.42
CA VAL A 193 -4.77 -14.41 -6.95
C VAL A 193 -3.42 -14.84 -6.37
N ALA A 194 -2.86 -15.96 -6.81
CA ALA A 194 -1.58 -16.45 -6.30
C ALA A 194 -0.44 -15.43 -6.47
N ARG A 195 -0.34 -14.81 -7.65
CA ARG A 195 0.69 -13.79 -7.94
C ARG A 195 0.54 -12.58 -7.02
N PHE A 196 -0.67 -12.03 -6.89
CA PHE A 196 -0.92 -10.86 -6.04
C PHE A 196 -0.72 -11.18 -4.55
N THR A 197 -1.23 -12.32 -4.08
CA THR A 197 -1.04 -12.75 -2.69
C THR A 197 0.43 -12.94 -2.35
N LEU A 198 1.21 -13.62 -3.20
CA LEU A 198 2.63 -13.82 -2.97
C LEU A 198 3.39 -12.49 -2.95
N ALA A 199 3.17 -11.65 -3.96
CA ALA A 199 3.82 -10.33 -4.05
C ALA A 199 3.48 -9.45 -2.84
N ALA A 200 2.20 -9.40 -2.45
CA ALA A 200 1.74 -8.64 -1.28
C ALA A 200 2.32 -9.20 0.03
N THR A 201 2.44 -10.52 0.17
CA THR A 201 3.04 -11.17 1.35
C THR A 201 4.52 -10.79 1.47
N PHE A 202 5.29 -10.90 0.39
CA PHE A 202 6.70 -10.52 0.38
C PHE A 202 6.88 -9.02 0.62
N PHE A 203 6.06 -8.19 -0.02
CA PHE A 203 6.10 -6.75 0.17
C PHE A 203 5.78 -6.38 1.63
N GLY A 204 4.71 -6.94 2.20
CA GLY A 204 4.33 -6.77 3.61
C GLY A 204 5.45 -7.17 4.57
N ALA A 205 6.13 -8.29 4.32
CA ALA A 205 7.28 -8.72 5.11
C ALA A 205 8.46 -7.72 5.04
N LEU A 206 8.66 -7.07 3.89
CA LEU A 206 9.74 -6.13 3.65
C LEU A 206 9.47 -4.75 4.26
N LEU A 207 8.21 -4.33 4.37
CA LEU A 207 7.83 -2.97 4.80
C LEU A 207 8.49 -2.52 6.12
N PRO A 208 8.47 -3.30 7.23
CA PRO A 208 9.11 -2.88 8.47
C PRO A 208 10.60 -2.58 8.31
N TYR A 209 11.31 -3.35 7.49
CA TYR A 209 12.72 -3.07 7.20
C TYR A 209 12.87 -1.73 6.46
N LEU A 210 12.10 -1.50 5.40
CA LEU A 210 12.15 -0.26 4.63
C LEU A 210 11.91 0.95 5.53
N TYR A 211 10.84 0.92 6.32
CA TYR A 211 10.44 2.06 7.17
C TYR A 211 11.41 2.34 8.32
N LEU A 212 12.01 1.31 8.91
CA LEU A 212 12.80 1.47 10.14
C LEU A 212 14.31 1.59 9.88
N HIS A 213 14.82 1.04 8.77
CA HIS A 213 16.27 0.95 8.53
C HIS A 213 16.76 1.78 7.33
N LEU A 214 15.87 2.20 6.43
CA LEU A 214 16.26 3.03 5.28
C LEU A 214 15.92 4.50 5.51
N ARG A 215 16.87 5.39 5.20
CA ARG A 215 16.73 6.86 5.36
C ARG A 215 15.49 7.44 4.65
N SER A 216 15.09 6.84 3.52
CA SER A 216 13.91 7.19 2.72
C SER A 216 12.95 6.00 2.59
N GLY A 217 12.71 5.29 3.70
CA GLY A 217 11.87 4.08 3.74
C GLY A 217 10.51 4.23 3.05
N PHE A 218 9.82 5.34 3.29
CA PHE A 218 8.53 5.64 2.66
C PHE A 218 8.63 5.67 1.12
N ARG A 219 9.63 6.39 0.58
CA ARG A 219 9.86 6.48 -0.86
C ARG A 219 10.18 5.11 -1.47
N TRP A 220 11.02 4.31 -0.82
CA TRP A 220 11.32 2.95 -1.27
C TRP A 220 10.08 2.06 -1.26
N ALA A 221 9.27 2.10 -0.20
CA ALA A 221 8.03 1.35 -0.10
C ALA A 221 7.03 1.76 -1.20
N HIS A 222 6.83 3.06 -1.42
CA HIS A 222 5.97 3.56 -2.49
C HIS A 222 6.47 3.12 -3.87
N SER A 223 7.77 3.27 -4.12
CA SER A 223 8.39 2.91 -5.40
C SER A 223 8.29 1.42 -5.69
N LEU A 224 8.53 0.56 -4.70
CA LEU A 224 8.41 -0.89 -4.85
C LEU A 224 6.96 -1.32 -5.08
N HIS A 225 6.01 -0.73 -4.36
CA HIS A 225 4.60 -1.03 -4.55
C HIS A 225 4.13 -0.64 -5.96
N TRP A 226 4.48 0.56 -6.41
CA TRP A 226 4.15 1.00 -7.76
C TRP A 226 4.88 0.16 -8.82
N GLY A 227 6.16 -0.15 -8.59
CA GLY A 227 6.96 -1.01 -9.46
C GLY A 227 6.36 -2.41 -9.63
N PHE A 228 5.72 -2.97 -8.60
CA PHE A 228 4.94 -4.19 -8.73
C PHE A 228 3.80 -4.04 -9.74
N TYR A 229 2.97 -2.97 -9.64
CA TYR A 229 1.89 -2.74 -10.61
C TYR A 229 2.41 -2.60 -12.05
N ALA A 230 3.53 -1.89 -12.24
CA ALA A 230 4.15 -1.76 -13.55
C ALA A 230 4.61 -3.11 -14.11
N ALA A 231 5.33 -3.89 -13.30
CA ALA A 231 5.78 -5.22 -13.69
C ALA A 231 4.60 -6.16 -13.97
N ASP A 232 3.55 -6.07 -13.15
CA ASP A 232 2.33 -6.87 -13.28
C ASP A 232 1.57 -6.55 -14.56
N ALA A 233 1.43 -5.26 -14.89
CA ALA A 233 0.84 -4.80 -16.14
C ALA A 233 1.63 -5.31 -17.34
N ILE A 234 2.96 -5.11 -17.36
CA ILE A 234 3.84 -5.61 -18.42
C ILE A 234 3.66 -7.12 -18.62
N LEU A 235 3.71 -7.89 -17.52
CA LEU A 235 3.53 -9.34 -17.57
C LEU A 235 2.14 -9.71 -18.12
N THR A 236 1.09 -9.00 -17.72
CA THR A 236 -0.29 -9.22 -18.19
C THR A 236 -0.41 -9.01 -19.69
N HIS A 237 0.19 -7.94 -20.23
CA HIS A 237 0.24 -7.69 -21.67
C HIS A 237 0.89 -8.84 -22.45
N PHE A 238 1.93 -9.48 -21.90
CA PHE A 238 2.58 -10.62 -22.56
C PHE A 238 1.81 -11.94 -22.39
N LEU A 239 1.34 -12.26 -21.17
CA LEU A 239 0.62 -13.50 -20.89
C LEU A 239 -0.73 -13.55 -21.62
N LEU A 240 -1.41 -12.42 -21.73
CA LEU A 240 -2.73 -12.30 -22.33
C LEU A 240 -2.71 -11.59 -23.67
N ALA A 241 -1.56 -11.53 -24.35
CA ALA A 241 -1.42 -10.86 -25.63
C ALA A 241 -2.50 -11.32 -26.64
N ALA A 242 -3.17 -10.34 -27.25
CA ALA A 242 -4.05 -10.56 -28.39
C ALA A 242 -3.25 -11.16 -29.55
N PRO A 243 -3.83 -12.11 -30.29
CA PRO A 243 -3.18 -12.60 -31.49
C PRO A 243 -2.96 -11.44 -32.48
N PRO A 244 -1.91 -11.46 -33.31
CA PRO A 244 -1.58 -10.35 -34.21
C PRO A 244 -2.66 -9.97 -35.23
N TRP A 245 -3.66 -10.84 -35.41
CA TRP A 245 -4.77 -10.68 -36.34
C TRP A 245 -6.06 -10.13 -35.70
N ALA A 246 -6.08 -9.92 -34.37
CA ALA A 246 -7.21 -9.40 -33.62
C ALA A 246 -7.14 -7.88 -33.39
#